data_AF-A0A9E3DSU6-F1
#
_entry.id   AF-A0A9E3DSU6-F1
#
_cell.length_a   1.000
_cell.length_b   1.000
_cell.length_c   1.000
_cell.angle_alpha   90.00
_cell.angle_beta   90.00
_cell.angle_gamma   90.00
#
_symmetry.space_group_name_H-M   'P 1'
#
loop_
_entity.id
_entity.type
_entity.pdbx_description
1 polymer ?
#
loop_
_entity_poly.entity_id
_entity_poly.type
_entity_poly.pdbx_seq_one_letter_code
_entity_poly.pdbx_strand_id
1 'polypeptide(L)'
;MNELEKIVAATTAQVARRKDELPLSELERAAAARSRAADARSFHDAIARPGLSLIAEHKRRSPSAGLIREELAVQDVVRAYERGGARALSVLTDEPSFGGSLADLETARATAALPILRKDFIVDPYQVVESFAAGA
;
A
#
# COMPACT_ATOMS: atom_id res chain seq x y z
N MET A 1 -15.50 -21.61 -7.21
CA MET A 1 -14.95 -20.31 -6.77
C MET A 1 -13.49 -20.25 -7.18
N ASN A 2 -13.11 -19.29 -8.04
CA ASN A 2 -11.73 -19.09 -8.49
C ASN A 2 -10.91 -18.33 -7.41
N GLU A 3 -9.60 -18.20 -7.61
CA GLU A 3 -8.72 -17.58 -6.60
C GLU A 3 -9.04 -16.10 -6.36
N LEU A 4 -9.36 -15.36 -7.41
CA LEU A 4 -9.75 -13.95 -7.30
C LEU A 4 -11.04 -13.79 -6.48
N GLU A 5 -12.04 -14.65 -6.72
CA GLU A 5 -13.31 -14.63 -5.99
C GLU A 5 -13.10 -14.89 -4.49
N LYS A 6 -12.18 -15.80 -4.12
CA LYS A 6 -11.84 -16.03 -2.70
C LYS A 6 -11.20 -14.80 -2.06
N ILE A 7 -10.26 -14.16 -2.76
CA ILE A 7 -9.56 -12.98 -2.25
C ILE A 7 -10.54 -11.82 -2.08
N VAL A 8 -11.40 -11.57 -3.07
CA VAL A 8 -12.41 -10.52 -2.99
C VAL A 8 -13.39 -10.79 -1.84
N ALA A 9 -13.85 -12.03 -1.64
CA ALA A 9 -14.71 -12.37 -0.52
C ALA A 9 -14.05 -12.14 0.84
N ALA A 10 -12.78 -12.56 0.99
CA ALA A 10 -12.00 -12.32 2.21
C ALA A 10 -11.77 -10.83 2.47
N THR A 11 -11.47 -10.06 1.42
CA THR A 11 -11.25 -8.62 1.48
C THR A 11 -12.51 -7.88 1.91
N THR A 12 -13.67 -8.21 1.32
CA THR A 12 -14.96 -7.62 1.71
C THR A 12 -15.26 -7.85 3.20
N ALA A 13 -15.01 -9.06 3.70
CA ALA A 13 -15.19 -9.38 5.11
C ALA A 13 -14.20 -8.61 6.02
N GLN A 14 -12.95 -8.42 5.58
CA GLN A 14 -11.97 -7.58 6.30
C GLN A 14 -12.39 -6.12 6.34
N VAL A 15 -12.83 -5.57 5.21
CA VAL A 15 -13.29 -4.18 5.12
C VAL A 15 -14.49 -3.93 6.03
N ALA A 16 -15.45 -4.86 6.09
CA ALA A 16 -16.57 -4.75 7.01
C ALA A 16 -16.10 -4.64 8.46
N ARG A 17 -15.18 -5.52 8.90
CA ARG A 17 -14.60 -5.45 10.26
C ARG A 17 -13.86 -4.13 10.51
N ARG A 18 -13.04 -3.68 9.57
CA ARG A 18 -12.32 -2.39 9.72
C ARG A 18 -13.27 -1.20 9.82
N LYS A 19 -14.41 -1.22 9.11
CA LYS A 19 -15.46 -0.19 9.22
C LYS A 19 -16.18 -0.22 10.57
N ASP A 20 -16.32 -1.40 11.19
CA ASP A 20 -16.88 -1.53 12.54
C ASP A 20 -15.90 -1.03 13.61
N GLU A 21 -14.59 -1.28 13.43
CA GLU A 21 -13.52 -0.84 14.33
C GLU A 21 -13.22 0.66 14.22
N LEU A 22 -13.19 1.19 12.99
CA LEU A 22 -12.94 2.60 12.68
C LEU A 22 -13.93 3.07 11.61
N PRO A 23 -15.05 3.70 12.02
CA PRO A 23 -16.04 4.18 11.08
C PRO A 23 -15.46 5.20 10.09
N LEU A 24 -16.01 5.23 8.87
CA LEU A 24 -15.53 6.10 7.79
C LEU A 24 -15.38 7.57 8.21
N SER A 25 -16.33 8.10 8.97
CA SER A 25 -16.30 9.50 9.42
C SER A 25 -15.13 9.79 10.37
N GLU A 26 -14.64 8.79 11.10
CA GLU A 26 -13.47 8.92 11.98
C GLU A 26 -12.19 8.82 11.18
N LEU A 27 -12.15 7.88 10.23
CA LEU A 27 -11.06 7.73 9.29
C LEU A 27 -10.84 8.99 8.46
N GLU A 28 -11.92 9.64 7.98
CA GLU A 28 -11.85 10.91 7.26
C GLU A 28 -11.26 12.04 8.12
N ARG A 29 -11.60 12.08 9.42
CA ARG A 29 -11.01 13.05 10.36
C ARG A 29 -9.52 12.78 10.57
N ALA A 30 -9.13 11.52 10.72
CA ALA A 30 -7.72 11.12 10.86
C ALA A 30 -6.93 11.45 9.58
N ALA A 31 -7.50 11.17 8.41
CA ALA A 31 -6.94 11.54 7.11
C ALA A 31 -6.76 13.06 6.97
N ALA A 32 -7.75 13.86 7.39
CA ALA A 32 -7.69 15.32 7.31
C ALA A 32 -6.58 15.93 8.18
N ALA A 33 -6.18 15.25 9.26
CA ALA A 33 -5.05 15.66 10.09
C ALA A 33 -3.69 15.51 9.38
N ARG A 34 -3.61 14.72 8.29
CA ARG A 34 -2.40 14.69 7.45
C ARG A 34 -2.32 15.98 6.62
N SER A 35 -1.20 16.68 6.74
CA SER A 35 -0.94 17.85 5.91
C SER A 35 -0.76 17.43 4.44
N ARG A 36 -1.75 17.75 3.60
CA ARG A 36 -1.68 17.57 2.14
C ARG A 36 -0.40 18.16 1.53
N ALA A 37 0.12 19.25 2.09
CA ALA A 37 1.33 19.92 1.59
C ALA A 37 2.62 19.17 1.96
N ALA A 38 2.68 18.50 3.11
CA ALA A 38 3.86 17.72 3.53
C ALA A 38 3.92 16.34 2.83
N ASP A 39 2.76 15.81 2.41
CA ASP A 39 2.64 14.48 1.81
C ASP A 39 2.42 14.49 0.29
N ALA A 40 2.42 15.66 -0.37
CA ALA A 40 2.21 15.87 -1.81
C ALA A 40 3.35 15.29 -2.70
N ARG A 41 3.52 13.96 -2.68
CA ARG A 41 4.36 13.23 -3.61
C ARG A 41 3.47 12.78 -4.75
N SER A 42 3.43 13.55 -5.82
CA SER A 42 2.61 13.23 -6.99
C SER A 42 3.09 11.92 -7.63
N PHE A 43 2.27 10.86 -7.52
CA PHE A 43 2.55 9.57 -8.16
C PHE A 43 2.60 9.72 -9.68
N HIS A 44 1.64 10.46 -10.25
CA HIS A 44 1.58 10.76 -11.68
C HIS A 44 2.86 11.44 -12.18
N ASP A 45 3.29 12.53 -11.52
CA ASP A 45 4.44 13.30 -11.99
C ASP A 45 5.77 12.57 -11.79
N ALA A 46 5.82 11.60 -10.87
CA ALA A 46 6.98 10.75 -10.72
C ALA A 46 7.11 9.75 -11.89
N ILE A 47 6.01 9.10 -12.28
CA ILE A 47 6.04 8.08 -13.36
C ILE A 47 5.98 8.67 -14.77
N ALA A 48 5.53 9.92 -14.94
CA ALA A 48 5.42 10.58 -16.23
C ALA A 48 6.75 11.18 -16.74
N ARG A 49 7.83 11.18 -15.94
CA ARG A 49 9.12 11.75 -16.34
C ARG A 49 9.71 10.98 -17.54
N PRO A 50 10.51 11.60 -18.43
CA PRO A 50 11.17 10.89 -19.52
C PRO A 50 12.11 9.78 -19.03
N GLY A 51 12.24 8.69 -19.79
CA GLY A 51 13.09 7.53 -19.45
C GLY A 51 12.33 6.39 -18.76
N LEU A 52 13.06 5.38 -18.27
CA LEU A 52 12.46 4.21 -17.63
C LEU A 52 11.77 4.61 -16.31
N SER A 53 10.46 4.32 -16.20
CA SER A 53 9.68 4.48 -14.98
C SER A 53 9.49 3.14 -14.29
N LEU A 54 10.33 2.86 -13.29
CA LEU A 54 10.20 1.67 -12.45
C LEU A 54 9.33 1.97 -11.23
N ILE A 55 8.24 1.21 -11.07
CA ILE A 55 7.48 1.10 -9.82
C ILE A 55 7.98 -0.18 -9.13
N ALA A 56 8.72 -0.03 -8.03
CA ALA A 56 9.30 -1.17 -7.32
C ALA A 56 8.35 -1.68 -6.23
N GLU A 57 8.05 -2.98 -6.25
CA GLU A 57 7.06 -3.58 -5.36
C GLU A 57 7.69 -4.30 -4.15
N HIS A 58 7.31 -3.89 -2.95
CA HIS A 58 7.56 -4.67 -1.74
C HIS A 58 6.46 -5.73 -1.57
N LYS A 59 6.84 -7.01 -1.66
CA LYS A 59 5.94 -8.17 -1.58
C LYS A 59 6.62 -9.34 -0.88
N ARG A 60 6.01 -9.85 0.20
CA ARG A 60 6.55 -10.98 0.98
C ARG A 60 6.21 -12.33 0.39
N ARG A 61 4.96 -12.51 -0.05
CA ARG A 61 4.46 -13.75 -0.64
C ARG A 61 3.44 -13.48 -1.75
N SER A 62 3.06 -14.52 -2.46
CA SER A 62 1.93 -14.49 -3.39
C SER A 62 1.27 -15.86 -3.51
N PRO A 63 -0.01 -15.96 -3.91
CA PRO A 63 -0.69 -17.25 -4.11
C PRO A 63 0.02 -18.18 -5.10
N SER A 64 0.67 -17.63 -6.13
CA SER A 64 1.33 -18.42 -7.17
C SER A 64 2.75 -18.84 -6.84
N ALA A 65 3.51 -18.00 -6.13
CA ALA A 65 4.93 -18.26 -5.83
C ALA A 65 5.20 -18.67 -4.37
N GLY A 66 4.19 -18.66 -3.50
CA GLY A 66 4.38 -18.87 -2.07
C GLY A 66 5.23 -17.75 -1.46
N LEU A 67 6.14 -18.12 -0.55
CA LEU A 67 7.05 -17.18 0.11
C LEU A 67 8.13 -16.68 -0.85
N ILE A 68 8.29 -15.36 -0.93
CA ILE A 68 9.27 -14.70 -1.81
C ILE A 68 10.41 -14.13 -0.96
N ARG A 69 10.08 -13.29 0.04
CA ARG A 69 11.05 -12.62 0.93
C ARG A 69 10.34 -12.02 2.15
N GLU A 70 10.25 -12.79 3.23
CA GLU A 70 9.58 -12.35 4.46
C GLU A 70 10.55 -11.77 5.49
N GLU A 71 11.82 -12.18 5.47
CA GLU A 71 12.81 -11.81 6.49
C GLU A 71 13.38 -10.40 6.34
N LEU A 72 13.11 -9.73 5.22
CA LEU A 72 13.61 -8.36 5.01
C LEU A 72 12.65 -7.33 5.59
N ALA A 73 13.20 -6.47 6.44
CA ALA A 73 12.49 -5.32 6.96
C ALA A 73 12.05 -4.40 5.81
N VAL A 74 10.84 -3.86 5.92
CA VAL A 74 10.24 -2.95 4.92
C VAL A 74 11.19 -1.79 4.63
N GLN A 75 11.78 -1.22 5.69
CA GLN A 75 12.66 -0.06 5.61
C GLN A 75 13.87 -0.32 4.71
N ASP A 76 14.48 -1.50 4.82
CA ASP A 76 15.67 -1.85 4.06
C ASP A 76 15.34 -2.03 2.57
N VAL A 77 14.20 -2.67 2.28
CA VAL A 77 13.73 -2.90 0.92
C VAL A 77 13.40 -1.58 0.21
N VAL A 78 12.60 -0.71 0.84
CA VAL A 78 12.17 0.55 0.20
C VAL A 78 13.33 1.54 0.03
N ARG A 79 14.29 1.58 0.97
CA ARG A 79 15.52 2.37 0.81
C ARG A 79 16.38 1.83 -0.33
N ALA A 80 16.46 0.50 -0.48
CA ALA A 80 17.20 -0.10 -1.58
C ALA A 80 16.55 0.24 -2.94
N TYR A 81 15.22 0.24 -3.03
CA TYR A 81 14.50 0.66 -4.24
C TYR A 81 14.71 2.13 -4.59
N GLU A 82 14.64 3.01 -3.59
CA GLU A 82 14.93 4.44 -3.77
C GLU A 82 16.36 4.68 -4.25
N ARG A 83 17.37 4.08 -3.60
CA ARG A 83 18.77 4.14 -4.07
C ARG A 83 18.97 3.51 -5.46
N GLY A 84 18.17 2.51 -5.81
CA GLY A 84 18.17 1.85 -7.11
C GLY A 84 17.52 2.66 -8.24
N GLY A 85 16.97 3.85 -7.95
CA GLY A 85 16.37 4.72 -8.95
C GLY A 85 14.91 4.40 -9.28
N ALA A 86 14.20 3.67 -8.41
CA ALA A 86 12.75 3.55 -8.53
C ALA A 86 12.09 4.93 -8.51
N ARG A 87 11.02 5.11 -9.28
CA ARG A 87 10.26 6.38 -9.33
C ARG A 87 9.07 6.38 -8.39
N ALA A 88 8.59 5.20 -8.04
CA ALA A 88 7.51 5.01 -7.10
C ALA A 88 7.65 3.64 -6.42
N LEU A 89 6.99 3.50 -5.29
CA LEU A 89 6.87 2.25 -4.56
C LEU A 89 5.47 1.67 -4.77
N SER A 90 5.38 0.34 -4.78
CA SER A 90 4.14 -0.42 -4.63
C SER A 90 4.28 -1.23 -3.35
N VAL A 91 3.35 -1.10 -2.40
CA VAL A 91 3.40 -1.84 -1.13
C VAL A 91 2.15 -2.68 -1.01
N LEU A 92 2.32 -4.00 -0.93
CA LEU A 92 1.21 -4.93 -0.69
C LEU A 92 0.66 -4.72 0.72
N THR A 93 -0.65 -4.58 0.84
CA THR A 93 -1.34 -4.47 2.14
C THR A 93 -2.34 -5.59 2.41
N ASP A 94 -2.56 -6.48 1.44
CA ASP A 94 -3.34 -7.70 1.65
C ASP A 94 -2.56 -8.69 2.54
N GLU A 95 -3.11 -8.95 3.72
CA GLU A 95 -2.55 -9.90 4.68
C GLU A 95 -2.74 -11.36 4.24
N PRO A 96 -3.97 -11.85 3.93
CA PRO A 96 -4.22 -13.29 3.81
C PRO A 96 -3.49 -13.95 2.66
N SER A 97 -3.37 -13.27 1.52
CA SER A 97 -2.80 -13.82 0.30
C SER A 97 -1.38 -13.32 0.01
N PHE A 98 -1.04 -12.10 0.43
CA PHE A 98 0.25 -11.47 0.10
C PHE A 98 1.17 -11.21 1.30
N GLY A 99 0.67 -11.38 2.53
CA GLY A 99 1.46 -11.18 3.76
C GLY A 99 1.94 -9.73 3.92
N GLY A 100 1.21 -8.79 3.32
CA GLY A 100 1.39 -7.36 3.53
C GLY A 100 0.53 -6.88 4.69
N SER A 101 0.60 -5.59 5.01
CA SER A 101 -0.24 -4.94 6.02
C SER A 101 -0.26 -3.42 5.81
N LEU A 102 -1.24 -2.72 6.41
CA LEU A 102 -1.22 -1.25 6.43
C LEU A 102 0.00 -0.69 7.17
N ALA A 103 0.49 -1.39 8.20
CA ALA A 103 1.70 -0.99 8.92
C ALA A 103 2.95 -1.00 8.02
N ASP A 104 3.01 -1.88 7.01
CA ASP A 104 4.09 -1.86 6.01
C ASP A 104 4.03 -0.61 5.15
N LEU A 105 2.82 -0.19 4.75
CA LEU A 105 2.60 1.01 3.97
C LEU A 105 3.04 2.26 4.76
N GLU A 106 2.63 2.35 6.03
CA GLU A 106 3.03 3.42 6.94
C GLU A 106 4.54 3.47 7.16
N THR A 107 5.16 2.30 7.36
CA THR A 107 6.60 2.15 7.50
C THR A 107 7.33 2.60 6.24
N ALA A 108 6.83 2.21 5.06
CA ALA A 108 7.39 2.63 3.77
C ALA A 108 7.28 4.16 3.60
N ARG A 109 6.12 4.74 3.94
CA ARG A 109 5.87 6.19 3.89
C ARG A 109 6.82 6.99 4.78
N ALA A 110 7.09 6.49 5.99
CA ALA A 110 8.01 7.10 6.92
C ALA A 110 9.48 6.97 6.49
N THR A 111 9.80 5.99 5.64
CA THR A 111 11.19 5.62 5.32
C THR A 111 11.71 6.22 4.02
N ALA A 112 10.93 6.17 2.93
CA ALA A 112 11.35 6.61 1.61
C ALA A 112 10.73 7.97 1.25
N ALA A 113 11.35 8.71 0.33
CA ALA A 113 10.83 9.98 -0.20
C ALA A 113 10.02 9.79 -1.50
N LEU A 114 9.96 8.58 -2.05
CA LEU A 114 9.18 8.24 -3.23
C LEU A 114 7.65 8.28 -2.96
N PRO A 115 6.81 8.57 -3.99
CA PRO A 115 5.38 8.34 -3.91
C PRO A 115 5.07 6.83 -3.82
N ILE A 116 3.95 6.49 -3.17
CA ILE A 116 3.63 5.10 -2.83
C ILE A 116 2.24 4.74 -3.33
N LEU A 117 2.15 3.61 -4.03
CA LEU A 117 0.89 2.95 -4.36
C LEU A 117 0.59 1.93 -3.27
N ARG A 118 -0.59 2.01 -2.65
CA ARG A 118 -1.17 0.87 -1.94
C ARG A 118 -1.59 -0.19 -2.96
N LYS A 119 -0.96 -1.35 -2.90
CA LYS A 119 -1.33 -2.50 -3.72
C LYS A 119 -2.21 -3.44 -2.90
N ASP A 120 -3.48 -3.47 -3.25
CA ASP A 120 -4.51 -4.23 -2.54
C ASP A 120 -5.67 -4.54 -3.48
N PHE A 121 -6.64 -5.32 -2.99
CA PHE A 121 -7.94 -5.50 -3.61
C PHE A 121 -8.88 -4.41 -3.10
N ILE A 122 -9.13 -3.39 -3.90
CA ILE A 122 -10.01 -2.28 -3.52
C ILE A 122 -11.44 -2.62 -3.95
N VAL A 123 -12.31 -2.86 -2.97
CA VAL A 123 -13.71 -3.28 -3.16
C VAL A 123 -14.72 -2.32 -2.53
N ASP A 124 -14.27 -1.39 -1.68
CA ASP A 124 -15.10 -0.39 -1.00
C ASP A 124 -14.39 0.97 -0.97
N PRO A 125 -15.10 2.10 -1.16
CA PRO A 125 -14.53 3.46 -1.05
C PRO A 125 -13.82 3.75 0.28
N TYR A 126 -14.21 3.09 1.38
CA TYR A 126 -13.51 3.15 2.66
C TYR A 126 -12.01 2.91 2.50
N GLN A 127 -11.62 1.94 1.66
CA GLN A 127 -10.21 1.62 1.44
C GLN A 127 -9.46 2.74 0.72
N VAL A 128 -10.14 3.58 -0.06
CA VAL A 128 -9.50 4.74 -0.72
C VAL A 128 -9.09 5.78 0.32
N VAL A 129 -9.99 6.07 1.28
CA VAL A 129 -9.68 6.98 2.41
C VAL A 129 -8.62 6.36 3.32
N GLU A 130 -8.70 5.05 3.56
CA GLU A 130 -7.73 4.29 4.37
C GLU A 130 -6.33 4.33 3.74
N SER A 131 -6.26 4.23 2.42
CA SER A 131 -4.99 4.34 1.67
C SER A 131 -4.34 5.70 1.90
N PHE A 132 -5.12 6.78 1.78
CA PHE A 132 -4.62 8.13 2.02
C PHE A 132 -4.22 8.35 3.49
N ALA A 133 -5.01 7.84 4.45
CA ALA A 133 -4.70 7.93 5.87
C ALA A 133 -3.37 7.21 6.22
N ALA A 134 -3.12 6.05 5.61
CA ALA A 134 -1.88 5.29 5.79
C ALA A 134 -0.69 5.86 4.98
N GLY A 135 -0.93 6.83 4.08
CA GLY A 135 0.12 7.59 3.39
C GLY A 135 0.46 7.12 1.98
N ALA A 136 -0.45 6.41 1.30
CA ALA A 136 -0.41 6.26 -0.16
C ALA A 136 -0.77 7.58 -0.86
#